data_AF-A0A3D0YZR2-F1
#
_entry.id   AF-A0A3D0YZR2-F1
#
_cell.length_a   1.000
_cell.length_b   1.000
_cell.length_c   1.000
_cell.angle_alpha   90.00
_cell.angle_beta   90.00
_cell.angle_gamma   90.00
#
_symmetry.space_group_name_H-M   'P 1'
#
loop_
_entity.id
_entity.type
_entity.pdbx_description
1 polymer ?
#
loop_
_entity_poly.entity_id
_entity_poly.type
_entity_poly.pdbx_seq_one_letter_code
_entity_poly.pdbx_strand_id
1 'polypeptide(L)'
;MGLGPWTLVCEGAAAQMALGRAGLLESRPAVRRAKLPRSDALPPYGELLRPVRALLDIQECHSPGHAARVATLAERLAERLGLGPNQRLHLRLASLVHDLGKACVPASVLAKPAPLTAEERQLVQQHPVLSAAIVGLITDRRDVVEAVLHHHEWWDGTGYPHGSRGEEIPLLARILCLVDSYDAMTCDRPYRPRPLTSEEAQAELAWGAGTQFEPALVRLFLAVMAGAVLM
;
A
#
# COMPACT_ATOMS: atom_id res chain seq x y z
N MET A 1 -4.22 17.39 24.49
CA MET A 1 -3.23 16.93 23.50
C MET A 1 -3.97 16.87 22.18
N GLY A 2 -3.74 17.85 21.31
CA GLY A 2 -4.52 18.03 20.08
C GLY A 2 -4.12 16.98 19.05
N LEU A 3 -5.13 16.37 18.42
CA LEU A 3 -4.97 15.50 17.26
C LEU A 3 -4.27 16.30 16.15
N GLY A 4 -3.20 15.75 15.59
CA GLY A 4 -2.57 16.31 14.39
C GLY A 4 -3.53 16.20 13.20
N PRO A 5 -3.36 17.03 12.15
CA PRO A 5 -4.28 17.03 11.01
C PRO A 5 -4.36 15.69 10.25
N TRP A 6 -3.42 14.76 10.45
CA TRP A 6 -3.38 13.46 9.79
C TRP A 6 -4.01 12.30 10.57
N THR A 7 -4.11 12.41 11.90
CA THR A 7 -4.70 11.35 12.75
C THR A 7 -6.18 11.11 12.39
N LEU A 8 -6.86 12.15 11.90
CA LEU A 8 -8.27 12.12 11.52
C LEU A 8 -8.59 11.31 10.25
N VAL A 9 -7.59 10.86 9.46
CA VAL A 9 -7.86 10.06 8.25
C VAL A 9 -7.99 8.56 8.56
N CYS A 10 -7.51 8.07 9.70
CA CYS A 10 -7.37 6.63 9.93
C CYS A 10 -7.89 6.10 11.29
N GLU A 11 -8.45 6.93 12.17
CA GLU A 11 -9.09 6.44 13.40
C GLU A 11 -10.48 5.79 13.14
N GLY A 12 -10.72 4.60 13.69
CA GLY A 12 -12.07 4.09 13.98
C GLY A 12 -12.32 2.60 13.77
N ALA A 13 -12.30 1.83 14.87
CA ALA A 13 -12.30 0.37 14.96
C ALA A 13 -13.63 -0.39 14.70
N ALA A 14 -13.45 -1.66 14.30
CA ALA A 14 -14.20 -2.89 14.62
C ALA A 14 -15.73 -2.97 14.49
N ALA A 15 -16.22 -3.83 13.57
CA ALA A 15 -17.39 -4.71 13.75
C ALA A 15 -17.52 -5.77 12.64
N GLN A 16 -18.14 -6.90 13.00
CA GLN A 16 -18.14 -8.22 12.36
C GLN A 16 -18.83 -8.39 10.99
N MET A 17 -18.43 -9.50 10.35
CA MET A 17 -18.90 -10.10 9.10
C MET A 17 -20.42 -10.22 8.93
N ALA A 18 -20.88 -9.97 7.70
CA ALA A 18 -21.86 -10.82 7.01
C ALA A 18 -21.75 -10.59 5.48
N LEU A 19 -21.35 -11.65 4.75
CA LEU A 19 -21.25 -11.65 3.28
C LEU A 19 -22.65 -11.79 2.65
N GLY A 20 -23.11 -10.74 1.98
CA GLY A 20 -24.25 -10.78 1.06
C GLY A 20 -23.79 -10.83 -0.39
N ARG A 21 -24.00 -11.96 -1.07
CA ARG A 21 -23.80 -12.10 -2.52
C ARG A 21 -24.89 -11.32 -3.27
N ALA A 22 -24.52 -10.45 -4.20
CA ALA A 22 -25.36 -10.14 -5.37
C ALA A 22 -24.59 -9.42 -6.50
N GLY A 23 -24.52 -10.10 -7.64
CA GLY A 23 -24.75 -9.57 -9.00
C GLY A 23 -24.06 -8.27 -9.44
N LEU A 24 -22.95 -8.40 -10.16
CA LEU A 24 -22.58 -7.44 -11.21
C LEU A 24 -21.72 -8.16 -12.27
N LEU A 25 -22.38 -8.67 -13.31
CA LEU A 25 -21.73 -9.33 -14.44
C LEU A 25 -22.47 -9.03 -15.75
N GLU A 26 -22.86 -7.78 -15.97
CA GLU A 26 -23.48 -7.38 -17.24
C GLU A 26 -22.91 -6.05 -17.75
N SER A 27 -21.67 -6.11 -18.26
CA SER A 27 -21.20 -5.34 -19.42
C SER A 27 -19.71 -5.59 -19.63
N ARG A 28 -19.36 -6.46 -20.57
CA ARG A 28 -17.97 -6.67 -20.99
C ARG A 28 -17.61 -5.68 -22.09
N PRO A 29 -16.71 -4.70 -21.88
CA PRO A 29 -16.15 -3.95 -22.99
C PRO A 29 -15.35 -4.90 -23.89
N ALA A 30 -15.40 -4.66 -25.20
CA ALA A 30 -14.68 -5.46 -26.18
C ALA A 30 -13.16 -5.30 -26.00
N VAL A 31 -12.54 -6.21 -25.26
CA VAL A 31 -11.08 -6.28 -25.14
C VAL A 31 -10.51 -6.72 -26.49
N ARG A 32 -9.95 -5.77 -27.26
CA ARG A 32 -9.13 -6.09 -28.42
C ARG A 32 -7.92 -6.90 -27.94
N ARG A 33 -7.90 -8.20 -28.24
CA ARG A 33 -6.72 -9.04 -28.03
C ARG A 33 -5.60 -8.55 -28.94
N ALA A 34 -4.64 -7.83 -28.37
CA ALA A 34 -3.34 -7.67 -29.01
C ALA A 34 -2.75 -9.08 -29.27
N LYS A 35 -2.25 -9.34 -30.47
CA LYS A 35 -1.47 -10.56 -30.76
C LYS A 35 -0.15 -10.44 -30.00
N LEU A 36 -0.12 -10.92 -28.76
CA LEU A 36 1.12 -11.15 -28.05
C LEU A 36 1.89 -12.27 -28.79
N PRO A 37 3.20 -12.10 -29.06
CA PRO A 37 4.01 -13.17 -29.60
C PRO A 37 3.93 -14.37 -28.64
N ARG A 38 3.57 -15.54 -29.16
CA ARG A 38 3.59 -16.79 -28.39
C ARG A 38 5.05 -17.19 -28.20
N SER A 39 5.62 -16.82 -27.07
CA SER A 39 6.86 -17.39 -26.54
C SER A 39 6.48 -18.55 -25.63
N ASP A 40 7.10 -19.72 -25.81
CA ASP A 40 6.93 -20.88 -24.92
C ASP A 40 7.60 -20.65 -23.55
N ALA A 41 8.50 -19.67 -23.46
CA ALA A 41 9.05 -19.20 -22.20
C ALA A 41 8.08 -18.20 -21.56
N LEU A 42 7.65 -18.49 -20.32
CA LEU A 42 6.98 -17.51 -19.48
C LEU A 42 7.87 -16.26 -19.37
N PRO A 43 7.29 -15.04 -19.44
CA PRO A 43 8.06 -13.83 -19.21
C PRO A 43 8.76 -13.90 -17.84
N PRO A 44 9.93 -13.27 -17.68
CA PRO A 44 10.51 -13.06 -16.35
C PRO A 44 9.44 -12.51 -15.40
N TYR A 45 9.46 -12.91 -14.12
CA TYR A 45 8.41 -12.59 -13.14
C TYR A 45 8.06 -11.08 -13.11
N GLY A 46 9.04 -10.20 -13.35
CA GLY A 46 8.84 -8.75 -13.44
C GLY A 46 8.03 -8.26 -14.65
N GLU A 47 7.96 -9.01 -15.74
CA GLU A 47 7.12 -8.69 -16.91
C GLU A 47 5.67 -9.10 -16.70
N LEU A 48 5.40 -10.17 -15.94
CA LEU A 48 4.05 -10.59 -15.56
C LEU A 48 3.36 -9.58 -14.61
N LEU A 49 4.13 -8.76 -13.91
CA LEU A 49 3.60 -7.70 -13.04
C LEU A 49 3.24 -6.41 -13.79
N ARG A 50 3.68 -6.24 -15.05
CA ARG A 50 3.35 -5.02 -15.82
C ARG A 50 1.85 -4.85 -16.04
N PRO A 51 1.07 -5.87 -16.47
CA PRO A 51 -0.38 -5.73 -16.63
C PRO A 51 -1.10 -5.51 -15.29
N VAL A 52 -0.62 -6.14 -14.21
CA VAL A 52 -1.16 -5.95 -12.86
C VAL A 52 -0.96 -4.50 -12.41
N ARG A 53 0.24 -3.96 -12.61
CA ARG A 53 0.53 -2.55 -12.31
C ARG A 53 -0.29 -1.59 -13.17
N ALA A 54 -0.43 -1.87 -14.46
CA ALA A 54 -1.27 -1.04 -15.33
C ALA A 54 -2.75 -1.06 -14.89
N LEU A 55 -3.26 -2.20 -14.43
CA LEU A 55 -4.63 -2.30 -13.88
C LEU A 55 -4.78 -1.48 -12.59
N LEU A 56 -3.77 -1.54 -11.70
CA LEU A 56 -3.72 -0.74 -10.49
C LEU A 56 -3.69 0.76 -10.80
N ASP A 57 -2.81 1.19 -11.71
CA ASP A 57 -2.69 2.58 -12.15
C ASP A 57 -4.01 3.10 -12.75
N ILE A 58 -4.82 2.25 -13.39
CA ILE A 58 -6.15 2.62 -13.92
C ILE A 58 -7.19 2.79 -12.80
N GLN A 59 -7.11 1.96 -11.75
CA GLN A 59 -8.02 2.03 -10.61
C GLN A 59 -7.66 3.18 -9.67
N GLU A 60 -6.38 3.54 -9.61
CA GLU A 60 -5.90 4.68 -8.85
C GLU A 60 -6.39 6.00 -9.47
N CYS A 61 -7.31 6.65 -8.78
CA CYS A 61 -7.77 8.01 -9.09
C CYS A 61 -6.71 9.11 -8.89
N HIS A 62 -5.44 8.76 -8.67
CA HIS A 62 -4.33 9.65 -8.32
C HIS A 62 -3.10 9.44 -9.22
N SER A 63 -2.00 10.16 -8.93
CA SER A 63 -0.79 10.22 -9.76
C SER A 63 -0.29 8.83 -10.20
N PRO A 64 -0.26 8.52 -11.51
CA PRO A 64 0.14 7.22 -12.03
C PRO A 64 1.50 6.76 -11.51
N GLY A 65 1.68 5.46 -11.32
CA GLY A 65 2.97 4.88 -10.92
C GLY A 65 3.25 4.90 -9.42
N HIS A 66 2.22 5.07 -8.57
CA HIS A 66 2.31 4.96 -7.11
C HIS A 66 3.03 3.68 -6.68
N ALA A 67 2.53 2.51 -7.10
CA ALA A 67 3.12 1.22 -6.77
C ALA A 67 4.62 1.13 -7.16
N ALA A 68 5.03 1.78 -8.26
CA ALA A 68 6.42 1.83 -8.68
C ALA A 68 7.28 2.77 -7.80
N ARG A 69 6.74 3.92 -7.39
CA ARG A 69 7.43 4.84 -6.46
C ARG A 69 7.58 4.21 -5.08
N VAL A 70 6.51 3.62 -4.55
CA VAL A 70 6.52 2.87 -3.28
C VAL A 70 7.56 1.75 -3.33
N ALA A 71 7.59 0.94 -4.39
CA ALA A 71 8.60 -0.11 -4.55
C ALA A 71 10.04 0.45 -4.56
N THR A 72 10.25 1.59 -5.23
CA THR A 72 11.58 2.23 -5.28
C THR A 72 12.02 2.74 -3.91
N LEU A 73 11.11 3.38 -3.16
CA LEU A 73 11.37 3.86 -1.80
C LEU A 73 11.64 2.69 -0.83
N ALA A 74 10.84 1.63 -0.93
CA ALA A 74 10.97 0.42 -0.13
C ALA A 74 12.34 -0.25 -0.34
N GLU A 75 12.78 -0.36 -1.60
CA GLU A 75 14.09 -0.93 -1.95
C GLU A 75 15.26 -0.14 -1.36
N ARG A 76 15.22 1.19 -1.43
CA ARG A 76 16.26 2.06 -0.86
C ARG A 76 16.35 1.89 0.66
N LEU A 77 15.22 1.83 1.34
CA LEU A 77 15.19 1.61 2.78
C LEU A 77 15.67 0.20 3.15
N ALA A 78 15.28 -0.82 2.38
CA ALA A 78 15.71 -2.19 2.58
C ALA A 78 17.22 -2.39 2.38
N GLU A 79 17.82 -1.71 1.41
CA GLU A 79 19.28 -1.65 1.23
C GLU A 79 19.95 -1.04 2.46
N ARG A 80 19.40 0.05 2.98
CA ARG A 80 19.95 0.72 4.16
C ARG A 80 19.86 -0.14 5.43
N LEU A 81 18.80 -0.96 5.54
CA LEU A 81 18.61 -1.94 6.60
C LEU A 81 19.50 -3.19 6.46
N GLY A 82 20.19 -3.36 5.33
CA GLY A 82 21.00 -4.55 5.07
C GLY A 82 20.15 -5.81 4.82
N LEU A 83 18.91 -5.66 4.32
CA LEU A 83 18.07 -6.82 4.01
C LEU A 83 18.67 -7.68 2.89
N GLY A 84 18.57 -8.99 3.04
CA GLY A 84 19.07 -9.95 2.06
C GLY A 84 18.33 -9.86 0.72
N PRO A 85 18.89 -10.43 -0.36
CA PRO A 85 18.33 -10.34 -1.71
C PRO A 85 16.88 -10.86 -1.80
N ASN A 86 16.55 -11.95 -1.07
CA ASN A 86 15.20 -12.49 -1.05
C ASN A 86 14.20 -11.56 -0.36
N GLN A 87 14.56 -10.98 0.78
CA GLN A 87 13.67 -10.03 1.49
C GLN A 87 13.44 -8.76 0.65
N ARG A 88 14.49 -8.24 0.00
CA ARG A 88 14.38 -7.11 -0.93
C ARG A 88 13.45 -7.44 -2.10
N LEU A 89 13.58 -8.62 -2.69
CA LEU A 89 12.67 -9.08 -3.74
C LEU A 89 11.23 -9.19 -3.24
N HIS A 90 11.00 -9.82 -2.09
CA HIS A 90 9.66 -9.95 -1.50
C HIS A 90 9.03 -8.59 -1.20
N LEU A 91 9.80 -7.65 -0.66
CA LEU A 91 9.32 -6.29 -0.39
C LEU A 91 8.96 -5.54 -1.68
N ARG A 92 9.81 -5.66 -2.72
CA ARG A 92 9.51 -5.07 -4.04
C ARG A 92 8.22 -5.64 -4.60
N LEU A 93 8.05 -6.97 -4.54
CA LEU A 93 6.84 -7.64 -5.01
C LEU A 93 5.61 -7.16 -4.23
N ALA A 94 5.67 -7.16 -2.90
CA ALA A 94 4.58 -6.68 -2.04
C ALA A 94 4.22 -5.23 -2.36
N SER A 95 5.20 -4.35 -2.49
CA SER A 95 5.00 -2.94 -2.85
C SER A 95 4.26 -2.77 -4.18
N LEU A 96 4.50 -3.64 -5.16
CA LEU A 96 3.86 -3.56 -6.47
C LEU A 96 2.39 -4.02 -6.47
N VAL A 97 1.97 -4.79 -5.46
CA VAL A 97 0.66 -5.47 -5.46
C VAL A 97 -0.16 -5.20 -4.19
N HIS A 98 0.32 -4.37 -3.27
CA HIS A 98 -0.30 -4.13 -1.98
C HIS A 98 -1.75 -3.64 -2.06
N ASP A 99 -2.04 -2.91 -3.13
CA ASP A 99 -3.34 -2.29 -3.39
C ASP A 99 -4.24 -3.06 -4.36
N LEU A 100 -3.91 -4.31 -4.72
CA LEU A 100 -4.66 -5.07 -5.73
C LEU A 100 -6.14 -5.27 -5.38
N GLY A 101 -6.47 -5.36 -4.09
CA GLY A 101 -7.82 -5.43 -3.56
C GLY A 101 -8.66 -4.17 -3.79
N LYS A 102 -8.05 -3.01 -4.11
CA LYS A 102 -8.81 -1.80 -4.46
C LYS A 102 -9.65 -1.98 -5.73
N ALA A 103 -9.31 -2.95 -6.58
CA ALA A 103 -10.14 -3.34 -7.72
C ALA A 103 -11.55 -3.86 -7.33
N CYS A 104 -11.76 -4.21 -6.06
CA CYS A 104 -13.06 -4.60 -5.52
C CYS A 104 -13.84 -3.45 -4.88
N VAL A 105 -13.25 -2.25 -4.78
CA VAL A 105 -13.88 -1.06 -4.21
C VAL A 105 -14.54 -0.25 -5.34
N PRO A 106 -15.78 0.24 -5.19
CA PRO A 106 -16.41 1.06 -6.22
C PRO A 106 -15.58 2.30 -6.57
N ALA A 107 -15.39 2.57 -7.87
CA ALA A 107 -14.61 3.72 -8.34
C ALA A 107 -15.17 5.06 -7.83
N SER A 108 -16.49 5.16 -7.63
CA SER A 108 -17.14 6.34 -7.05
C SER A 108 -16.72 6.62 -5.61
N VAL A 109 -16.38 5.58 -4.85
CA VAL A 109 -15.85 5.70 -3.48
C VAL A 109 -14.39 6.11 -3.50
N LEU A 110 -13.56 5.46 -4.34
CA LEU A 110 -12.13 5.80 -4.46
C LEU A 110 -11.90 7.23 -4.97
N ALA A 111 -12.70 7.68 -5.94
CA ALA A 111 -12.56 9.00 -6.56
C ALA A 111 -13.34 10.13 -5.85
N LYS A 112 -13.93 9.86 -4.67
CA LYS A 112 -14.78 10.83 -3.97
C LYS A 112 -13.96 12.08 -3.56
N PRO A 113 -14.35 13.30 -3.97
CA PRO A 113 -13.67 14.54 -3.61
C PRO A 113 -14.13 15.09 -2.24
N ALA A 114 -14.46 14.19 -1.32
CA ALA A 114 -15.00 14.51 -0.01
C ALA A 114 -14.64 13.38 0.98
N PRO A 115 -14.68 13.63 2.30
CA PRO A 115 -14.47 12.58 3.29
C PRO A 115 -15.38 11.37 3.06
N LEU A 116 -14.81 10.17 3.26
CA LEU A 116 -15.58 8.93 3.23
C LEU A 116 -16.49 8.84 4.45
N THR A 117 -17.71 8.36 4.22
CA THR A 117 -18.62 7.88 5.28
C THR A 117 -18.01 6.67 5.99
N ALA A 118 -18.58 6.28 7.13
CA ALA A 118 -18.09 5.11 7.87
C ALA A 118 -18.20 3.83 7.03
N GLU A 119 -19.29 3.67 6.28
CA GLU A 119 -19.56 2.52 5.42
C GLU A 119 -18.61 2.48 4.22
N GLU A 120 -18.40 3.61 3.55
CA GLU A 120 -17.43 3.73 2.46
C GLU A 120 -15.99 3.44 2.92
N ARG A 121 -15.65 3.91 4.12
CA ARG A 121 -14.34 3.65 4.74
C ARG A 121 -14.16 2.17 5.02
N GLN A 122 -15.16 1.48 5.55
CA GLN A 122 -15.11 0.04 5.77
C GLN A 122 -14.88 -0.74 4.45
N LEU A 123 -15.50 -0.31 3.35
CA LEU A 123 -15.24 -0.90 2.02
C LEU A 123 -13.78 -0.73 1.60
N VAL A 124 -13.21 0.46 1.79
CA VAL A 124 -11.80 0.70 1.48
C VAL A 124 -10.88 -0.13 2.38
N GLN A 125 -11.17 -0.21 3.68
CA GLN A 125 -10.35 -0.96 4.65
C GLN A 125 -10.31 -2.48 4.41
N GLN A 126 -11.19 -3.01 3.56
CA GLN A 126 -11.14 -4.43 3.16
C GLN A 126 -10.02 -4.73 2.14
N HIS A 127 -9.46 -3.72 1.48
CA HIS A 127 -8.51 -3.97 0.40
C HIS A 127 -7.25 -4.75 0.81
N PRO A 128 -6.65 -4.64 2.02
CA PRO A 128 -5.47 -5.44 2.36
C PRO A 128 -5.79 -6.93 2.41
N VAL A 129 -6.96 -7.29 2.95
CA VAL A 129 -7.45 -8.67 3.01
C VAL A 129 -7.70 -9.21 1.60
N LEU A 130 -8.34 -8.41 0.74
CA LEU A 130 -8.62 -8.79 -0.64
C LEU A 130 -7.33 -8.87 -1.48
N SER A 131 -6.40 -7.94 -1.30
CA SER A 131 -5.07 -7.96 -1.91
C SER A 131 -4.33 -9.24 -1.52
N ALA A 132 -4.28 -9.56 -0.22
CA ALA A 132 -3.60 -10.76 0.27
C ALA A 132 -4.23 -12.05 -0.30
N ALA A 133 -5.56 -12.11 -0.39
CA ALA A 133 -6.26 -13.24 -1.00
C ALA A 133 -5.91 -13.39 -2.49
N ILE A 134 -5.93 -12.30 -3.27
CA ILE A 134 -5.59 -12.34 -4.70
C ILE A 134 -4.10 -12.70 -4.90
N VAL A 135 -3.21 -12.09 -4.12
CA VAL A 135 -1.77 -12.34 -4.20
C VAL A 135 -1.44 -13.78 -3.82
N GLY A 136 -2.16 -14.35 -2.84
CA GLY A 136 -2.04 -15.77 -2.47
C GLY A 136 -2.43 -16.76 -3.57
N LEU A 137 -3.18 -16.33 -4.59
CA LEU A 137 -3.44 -17.14 -5.79
C LEU A 137 -2.26 -17.11 -6.78
N ILE A 138 -1.38 -16.11 -6.67
CA ILE A 138 -0.27 -15.86 -7.60
C ILE A 138 1.04 -16.42 -7.03
N THR A 139 1.23 -16.38 -5.71
CA THR A 139 2.47 -16.80 -5.06
C THR A 139 2.24 -17.54 -3.75
N ASP A 140 3.12 -18.49 -3.45
CA ASP A 140 3.20 -19.22 -2.17
C ASP A 140 4.10 -18.52 -1.14
N ARG A 141 4.69 -17.37 -1.50
CA ARG A 141 5.64 -16.64 -0.66
C ARG A 141 4.91 -15.90 0.45
N ARG A 142 4.88 -16.54 1.63
CA ARG A 142 4.24 -16.01 2.84
C ARG A 142 4.65 -14.56 3.15
N ASP A 143 5.94 -14.24 3.10
CA ASP A 143 6.42 -12.88 3.40
C ASP A 143 5.75 -11.80 2.52
N VAL A 144 5.47 -12.11 1.25
CA VAL A 144 4.80 -11.17 0.33
C VAL A 144 3.34 -11.00 0.74
N VAL A 145 2.64 -12.10 0.99
CA VAL A 145 1.22 -12.10 1.37
C VAL A 145 1.02 -11.38 2.70
N GLU A 146 1.85 -11.66 3.70
CA GLU A 146 1.80 -11.04 5.03
C GLU A 146 2.16 -9.56 4.96
N ALA A 147 3.15 -9.17 4.13
CA ALA A 147 3.48 -7.76 3.91
C ALA A 147 2.28 -6.98 3.35
N VAL A 148 1.58 -7.58 2.38
CA VAL A 148 0.39 -7.00 1.76
C VAL A 148 -0.81 -7.00 2.71
N LEU A 149 -0.99 -8.03 3.53
CA LEU A 149 -2.12 -8.10 4.47
C LEU A 149 -2.02 -7.04 5.57
N HIS A 150 -0.79 -6.79 6.06
CA HIS A 150 -0.54 -6.00 7.26
C HIS A 150 0.00 -4.58 6.98
N HIS A 151 0.06 -4.12 5.73
CA HIS A 151 0.64 -2.80 5.41
C HIS A 151 -0.15 -1.60 5.96
N HIS A 152 -1.36 -1.82 6.49
CA HIS A 152 -2.15 -0.83 7.21
C HIS A 152 -2.26 -1.10 8.73
N GLU A 153 -1.50 -2.07 9.25
CA GLU A 153 -1.31 -2.19 10.69
C GLU A 153 -0.40 -1.06 11.17
N TRP A 154 -0.69 -0.56 12.37
CA TRP A 154 0.04 0.56 12.97
C TRP A 154 0.83 0.09 14.17
N TRP A 155 1.98 0.71 14.40
CA TRP A 155 2.91 0.30 15.46
C TRP A 155 2.27 0.23 16.86
N ASP A 156 1.28 1.07 17.15
CA ASP A 156 0.53 1.10 18.41
C ASP A 156 -0.64 0.10 18.52
N GLY A 157 -1.00 -0.57 17.41
CA GLY A 157 -2.09 -1.54 17.33
C GLY A 157 -3.45 -0.94 16.97
N THR A 158 -3.55 0.35 16.63
CA THR A 158 -4.83 0.96 16.19
C THR A 158 -5.08 0.87 14.68
N GLY A 159 -4.19 0.18 13.96
CA GLY A 159 -4.32 -0.11 12.53
C GLY A 159 -5.30 -1.25 12.24
N TYR A 160 -5.28 -1.72 10.99
CA TYR A 160 -6.18 -2.76 10.49
C TYR A 160 -5.43 -3.68 9.52
N PRO A 161 -5.90 -4.92 9.27
CA PRO A 161 -7.19 -5.49 9.67
C PRO A 161 -7.24 -6.21 11.03
N HIS A 162 -6.11 -6.53 11.66
CA HIS A 162 -6.06 -7.33 12.90
C HIS A 162 -5.75 -6.52 14.16
N GLY A 163 -5.22 -5.30 14.03
CA GLY A 163 -4.78 -4.51 15.18
C GLY A 163 -3.49 -5.06 15.80
N SER A 164 -2.63 -5.67 14.98
CA SER A 164 -1.32 -6.19 15.41
C SER A 164 -0.43 -5.05 15.91
N ARG A 165 0.36 -5.30 16.96
CA ARG A 165 1.15 -4.25 17.61
C ARG A 165 2.65 -4.50 17.53
N GLY A 166 3.40 -3.43 17.28
CA GLY A 166 4.86 -3.46 17.34
C GLY A 166 5.46 -4.50 16.39
N GLU A 167 6.25 -5.41 16.95
CA GLU A 167 6.97 -6.45 16.19
C GLU A 167 6.10 -7.63 15.76
N GLU A 168 4.85 -7.71 16.23
CA GLU A 168 3.87 -8.67 15.68
C GLU A 168 3.58 -8.36 14.20
N ILE A 169 3.74 -7.09 13.80
CA ILE A 169 3.64 -6.66 12.41
C ILE A 169 4.90 -7.13 11.66
N PRO A 170 4.76 -7.89 10.56
CA PRO A 170 5.90 -8.31 9.75
C PRO A 170 6.78 -7.11 9.34
N LEU A 171 8.10 -7.27 9.39
CA LEU A 171 9.04 -6.19 9.06
C LEU A 171 8.75 -5.57 7.68
N LEU A 172 8.45 -6.40 6.68
CA LEU A 172 8.14 -5.92 5.33
C LEU A 172 6.86 -5.09 5.30
N ALA A 173 5.84 -5.43 6.10
CA ALA A 173 4.63 -4.62 6.24
C ALA A 173 4.91 -3.27 6.91
N ARG A 174 5.75 -3.26 7.96
CA ARG A 174 6.16 -2.01 8.64
C ARG A 174 6.91 -1.06 7.70
N ILE A 175 7.81 -1.60 6.87
CA ILE A 175 8.50 -0.82 5.83
C ILE A 175 7.50 -0.29 4.80
N LEU A 176 6.60 -1.15 4.33
CA LEU A 176 5.62 -0.81 3.31
C LEU A 176 4.64 0.27 3.79
N CYS A 177 4.13 0.16 5.01
CA CYS A 177 3.28 1.16 5.66
C CYS A 177 3.94 2.56 5.66
N LEU A 178 5.23 2.61 6.01
CA LEU A 178 6.02 3.85 6.07
C LEU A 178 6.18 4.49 4.69
N VAL A 179 6.60 3.71 3.69
CA VAL A 179 6.89 4.25 2.35
C VAL A 179 5.63 4.55 1.54
N ASP A 180 4.56 3.79 1.74
CA ASP A 180 3.24 4.04 1.16
C ASP A 180 2.67 5.36 1.69
N SER A 181 2.71 5.54 3.01
CA SER A 181 2.26 6.79 3.65
C SER A 181 3.04 8.00 3.14
N TYR A 182 4.36 7.87 2.98
CA TYR A 182 5.17 8.94 2.39
C TYR A 182 4.73 9.30 0.97
N ASP A 183 4.60 8.31 0.07
CA ASP A 183 4.17 8.56 -1.31
C ASP A 183 2.76 9.17 -1.36
N ALA A 184 1.84 8.67 -0.52
CA ALA A 184 0.47 9.18 -0.42
C ALA A 184 0.42 10.64 0.10
N MET A 185 1.39 11.07 0.90
CA MET A 185 1.53 12.46 1.34
C MET A 185 2.07 13.37 0.23
N THR A 186 3.06 12.89 -0.53
CA THR A 186 3.77 13.69 -1.55
C THR A 186 3.16 13.65 -2.94
N CYS A 187 2.05 12.94 -3.14
CA CYS A 187 1.32 12.85 -4.42
C CYS A 187 -0.08 13.46 -4.35
N ASP A 188 -0.65 13.74 -5.53
CA ASP A 188 -2.00 14.32 -5.65
C ASP A 188 -3.07 13.35 -5.17
N ARG A 189 -4.11 13.86 -4.49
CA ARG A 189 -5.26 13.07 -4.02
C ARG A 189 -6.55 13.86 -4.24
N PRO A 190 -7.68 13.22 -4.65
CA PRO A 190 -8.92 13.91 -4.99
C PRO A 190 -9.49 14.84 -3.91
N TYR A 191 -9.26 14.51 -2.64
CA TYR A 191 -9.78 15.25 -1.49
C TYR A 191 -8.77 16.24 -0.88
N ARG A 192 -7.52 16.30 -1.40
CA ARG A 192 -6.47 17.17 -0.86
C ARG A 192 -6.21 18.33 -1.83
N PRO A 193 -6.12 19.59 -1.36
CA PRO A 193 -5.91 20.72 -2.25
C PRO A 193 -4.54 20.72 -2.95
N ARG A 194 -3.50 20.20 -2.29
CA ARG A 194 -2.16 20.02 -2.88
C ARG A 194 -1.40 18.86 -2.21
N PRO A 195 -0.43 18.24 -2.87
CA PRO A 195 0.54 17.36 -2.21
C PRO A 195 1.33 18.09 -1.12
N LEU A 196 1.79 17.35 -0.11
CA LEU A 196 2.78 17.85 0.84
C LEU A 196 4.15 17.98 0.19
N THR A 197 4.97 18.92 0.66
CA THR A 197 6.40 18.93 0.32
C THR A 197 7.10 17.74 0.99
N SER A 198 8.33 17.44 0.53
CA SER A 198 9.17 16.41 1.14
C SER A 198 9.40 16.67 2.63
N GLU A 199 9.64 17.92 3.01
CA GLU A 199 9.88 18.34 4.39
C GLU A 199 8.63 18.21 5.26
N GLU A 200 7.47 18.61 4.72
CA GLU A 200 6.18 18.44 5.40
C GLU A 200 5.87 16.95 5.63
N ALA A 201 6.03 16.10 4.61
CA ALA A 201 5.82 14.67 4.73
C ALA A 201 6.80 14.02 5.73
N GLN A 202 8.07 14.42 5.74
CA GLN A 202 9.06 13.95 6.71
C GLN A 202 8.72 14.35 8.14
N ALA A 203 8.21 15.57 8.35
CA ALA A 203 7.75 16.02 9.66
C ALA A 203 6.56 15.20 10.16
N GLU A 204 5.62 14.84 9.28
CA GLU A 204 4.48 13.97 9.62
C GLU A 204 4.94 12.55 9.97
N LEU A 205 5.90 11.98 9.23
CA LEU A 205 6.48 10.69 9.57
C LEU A 205 7.15 10.71 10.95
N ALA A 206 7.88 11.78 11.26
CA ALA A 206 8.51 11.97 12.57
C ALA A 206 7.47 12.09 13.69
N TRP A 207 6.35 12.78 13.43
CA TRP A 207 5.24 12.91 14.37
C TRP A 207 4.52 11.58 14.62
N GLY A 208 4.34 10.76 13.57
CA GLY A 208 3.73 9.43 13.66
C GLY A 208 4.65 8.32 14.19
N ALA A 209 5.88 8.63 14.59
CA ALA A 209 6.82 7.65 15.11
C ALA A 209 6.37 7.12 16.49
N GLY A 210 6.18 5.81 16.59
CA GLY A 210 5.72 5.14 17.82
C GLY A 210 4.20 5.00 17.92
N THR A 211 3.45 5.59 16.99
CA THR A 211 2.01 5.40 16.82
C THR A 211 1.74 4.65 15.52
N GLN A 212 1.73 5.35 14.39
CA GLN A 212 1.54 4.74 13.08
C GLN A 212 2.78 3.94 12.63
N PHE A 213 3.97 4.50 12.85
CA PHE A 213 5.22 3.96 12.30
C PHE A 213 6.16 3.44 13.38
N GLU A 214 6.96 2.43 13.04
CA GLU A 214 8.07 2.01 13.88
C GLU A 214 9.11 3.14 14.02
N PRO A 215 9.48 3.56 15.25
CA PRO A 215 10.43 4.66 15.45
C PRO A 215 11.79 4.46 14.79
N ALA A 216 12.31 3.22 14.75
CA ALA A 216 13.59 2.92 14.14
C ALA A 216 13.56 3.06 12.62
N LEU A 217 12.49 2.60 11.97
CA LEU A 217 12.31 2.75 10.52
C LEU A 217 12.16 4.20 10.11
N VAL A 218 11.42 5.02 10.88
CA VAL A 218 11.31 6.46 10.62
C VAL A 218 12.69 7.12 10.63
N ARG A 219 13.49 6.89 11.68
CA ARG A 219 14.85 7.47 11.77
C ARG A 219 15.72 7.09 10.57
N LEU A 220 15.68 5.82 10.16
CA LEU A 220 16.43 5.34 9.00
C LEU A 220 15.94 5.95 7.69
N PHE A 221 14.62 6.02 7.49
CA PHE A 221 14.03 6.61 6.30
C PHE A 221 14.39 8.09 6.17
N LEU A 222 14.31 8.87 7.25
CA LEU A 222 14.72 10.28 7.26
C LEU A 222 16.21 10.44 6.91
N ALA A 223 17.08 9.56 7.41
CA ALA A 223 18.50 9.57 7.03
C ALA A 223 18.73 9.27 5.54
N VAL A 224 17.96 8.32 4.97
CA VAL A 224 17.97 8.02 3.53
C VAL A 224 17.53 9.23 2.71
N MET A 225 16.48 9.94 3.15
CA MET A 225 15.95 11.12 2.47
C MET A 225 16.92 12.32 2.53
N ALA A 226 17.67 12.48 3.62
CA ALA A 226 18.69 13.52 3.77
C ALA A 226 19.98 13.23 2.98
N GLY A 227 20.11 12.07 2.32
CA GLY A 227 21.36 11.65 1.68
C GLY A 227 22.49 11.34 2.69
N ALA A 228 22.16 11.18 3.97
CA ALA A 228 23.13 10.95 5.02
C ALA A 228 23.58 9.48 5.05
N VAL A 229 24.86 9.25 4.75
CA VAL A 229 25.53 8.00 5.11
C VAL A 229 25.82 8.08 6.60
N LEU A 230 24.97 7.49 7.46
CA LEU A 230 25.40 7.20 8.83
C LEU A 230 26.47 6.12 8.73
N MET A 231 27.73 6.52 8.86
CA MET A 231 28.88 5.64 9.00
C MET A 231 28.90 4.99 10.38
#